data_AF-A0A7K1C8C4-F1
#
_entry.id   AF-A0A7K1C8C4-F1
#
_cell.length_a   1.000
_cell.length_b   1.000
_cell.length_c   1.000
_cell.angle_alpha   90.00
_cell.angle_beta   90.00
_cell.angle_gamma   90.00
#
_symmetry.space_group_name_H-M   'P 1'
#
loop_
_entity.id
_entity.type
_entity.pdbx_description
1 polymer ?
#
loop_
_entity_poly.entity_id
_entity_poly.type
_entity_poly.pdbx_seq_one_letter_code
_entity_poly.pdbx_strand_id
1 'polypeptide(L)'
;MRHPRVLLALLAGVSFLSASACGGEADVAGTPPLRVDLIDAALDAVENETGEGTTYFEVNATPLVVNVFVAVEGTSVVQYIYDGETLNGPSTPVTAEGITFVRGVLDLRADRVLDDVLAELPESTPLMFVITGAGTGTAALRTEYRMLMRSSKGGELAVMVDGDGAIIGTDAE
;
A
#
# COMPACT_ATOMS: atom_id res chain seq x y z
N MET A 1 -20.14 77.08 37.87
CA MET A 1 -18.96 77.56 38.61
C MET A 1 -17.85 76.52 38.49
N ARG A 2 -16.66 76.97 38.06
CA ARG A 2 -15.29 76.48 38.30
C ARG A 2 -15.01 74.96 38.48
N HIS A 3 -14.19 74.42 37.58
CA HIS A 3 -13.26 73.28 37.77
C HIS A 3 -12.20 73.56 38.90
N PRO A 4 -11.09 72.79 39.11
CA PRO A 4 -10.62 71.46 38.60
C PRO A 4 -9.84 70.59 39.65
N ARG A 5 -9.19 69.52 39.14
CA ARG A 5 -7.94 68.81 39.60
C ARG A 5 -8.15 67.75 40.70
N VAL A 6 -7.47 66.60 40.75
CA VAL A 6 -6.08 66.20 40.45
C VAL A 6 -6.08 64.68 40.18
N LEU A 7 -5.67 64.19 39.00
CA LEU A 7 -4.45 63.41 38.71
C LEU A 7 -4.01 62.35 39.75
N LEU A 8 -4.11 61.07 39.42
CA LEU A 8 -3.13 60.07 39.88
C LEU A 8 -2.93 59.00 38.81
N ALA A 9 -1.73 58.98 38.25
CA ALA A 9 -1.21 57.93 37.38
C ALA A 9 -0.23 57.07 38.20
N LEU A 10 -0.37 55.75 38.12
CA LEU A 10 0.61 54.73 38.54
C LEU A 10 0.37 53.52 37.61
N LEU A 11 1.17 53.34 36.56
CA LEU A 11 2.42 52.55 36.48
C LEU A 11 2.26 51.03 36.67
N ALA A 12 2.43 50.34 35.53
CA ALA A 12 3.19 49.10 35.31
C ALA A 12 2.82 47.81 36.06
N GLY A 13 2.61 46.72 35.29
CA GLY A 13 2.80 45.38 35.84
C GLY A 13 2.27 44.21 35.01
N VAL A 14 3.17 43.63 34.22
CA VAL A 14 3.28 42.18 33.90
C VAL A 14 2.42 41.61 32.75
N SER A 15 3.13 41.41 31.63
CA SER A 15 2.83 40.47 30.56
C SER A 15 2.77 39.04 31.08
N PHE A 16 1.67 38.33 30.84
CA PHE A 16 1.64 36.86 30.93
C PHE A 16 1.89 36.28 29.53
N LEU A 17 3.15 35.93 29.26
CA LEU A 17 3.47 34.84 28.35
C LEU A 17 3.37 33.52 29.15
N SER A 18 2.56 32.59 28.66
CA SER A 18 2.65 31.17 28.96
C SER A 18 2.21 30.47 27.67
N ALA A 19 3.16 30.11 26.81
CA ALA A 19 3.93 28.86 26.81
C ALA A 19 3.11 27.67 26.26
N SER A 20 3.64 27.17 25.15
CA SER A 20 3.22 26.03 24.33
C SER A 20 2.79 24.78 25.07
N ALA A 21 1.86 24.04 24.48
CA ALA A 21 1.91 22.58 24.49
C ALA A 21 1.48 22.05 23.12
N CYS A 22 2.38 21.29 22.51
CA CYS A 22 2.26 20.59 21.23
C CYS A 22 0.94 19.83 21.11
N GLY A 23 0.17 20.12 20.07
CA GLY A 23 -0.69 19.14 19.41
C GLY A 23 0.00 18.68 18.13
N GLY A 24 1.23 18.19 18.25
CA GLY A 24 1.76 17.29 17.23
C GLY A 24 1.21 15.94 17.62
N GLU A 25 0.21 15.44 16.89
CA GLU A 25 -0.10 14.02 16.89
C GLU A 25 1.25 13.32 16.71
N ALA A 26 1.71 12.66 17.76
CA ALA A 26 2.85 11.80 17.65
C ALA A 26 2.47 10.76 16.60
N ASP A 27 3.22 10.73 15.49
CA ASP A 27 3.34 9.54 14.67
C ASP A 27 3.65 8.40 15.64
N VAL A 28 2.60 7.65 16.01
CA VAL A 28 2.77 6.33 16.61
C VAL A 28 3.63 5.62 15.59
N ALA A 29 4.87 5.28 15.96
CA ALA A 29 5.79 4.57 15.08
C ALA A 29 5.10 3.29 14.59
N GLY A 30 4.45 3.42 13.44
CA GLY A 30 3.54 2.44 12.89
C GLY A 30 4.32 1.44 12.07
N THR A 31 3.69 0.32 11.75
CA THR A 31 4.12 -0.51 10.63
C THR A 31 4.26 0.39 9.41
N PRO A 32 5.43 0.42 8.72
CA PRO A 32 5.56 1.24 7.53
C PRO A 32 4.50 0.87 6.50
N PRO A 33 3.98 1.82 5.72
CA PRO A 33 2.92 1.56 4.75
C PRO A 33 3.41 0.56 3.69
N LEU A 34 2.48 -0.22 3.12
CA LEU A 34 2.80 -1.09 1.99
C LEU A 34 3.30 -0.26 0.81
N ARG A 35 4.31 -0.76 0.11
CA ARG A 35 4.91 -0.08 -1.05
C ARG A 35 4.09 -0.26 -2.34
N VAL A 36 2.77 -0.13 -2.26
CA VAL A 36 1.89 -0.18 -3.44
C VAL A 36 2.18 0.98 -4.41
N ASP A 37 2.76 2.07 -3.91
CA ASP A 37 3.27 3.21 -4.68
C ASP A 37 4.36 2.82 -5.69
N LEU A 38 5.08 1.72 -5.42
CA LEU A 38 6.17 1.25 -6.26
C LEU A 38 5.77 0.23 -7.31
N ILE A 39 4.52 -0.25 -7.32
CA ILE A 39 4.11 -1.35 -8.21
C ILE A 39 4.34 -0.99 -9.67
N ASP A 40 3.93 0.20 -10.11
CA ASP A 40 4.13 0.62 -11.50
C ASP A 40 5.61 0.70 -11.89
N ALA A 41 6.45 1.26 -11.01
CA ALA A 41 7.89 1.36 -11.24
C ALA A 41 8.58 -0.02 -11.25
N ALA A 42 8.10 -0.96 -10.42
CA ALA A 42 8.60 -2.33 -10.42
C ALA A 42 8.22 -3.07 -11.72
N LEU A 43 7.00 -2.88 -12.22
CA LEU A 43 6.55 -3.43 -13.49
C LEU A 43 7.35 -2.84 -14.66
N ASP A 44 7.55 -1.51 -14.68
CA ASP A 44 8.42 -0.84 -15.66
C ASP A 44 9.83 -1.44 -15.66
N ALA A 45 10.43 -1.61 -14.47
CA ALA A 45 11.76 -2.17 -14.34
C ALA A 45 11.84 -3.61 -14.87
N VAL A 46 10.83 -4.44 -14.60
CA VAL A 46 10.76 -5.81 -15.12
C VAL A 46 10.57 -5.83 -16.64
N GLU A 47 9.68 -5.01 -17.20
CA GLU A 47 9.46 -4.94 -18.65
C GLU A 47 10.71 -4.42 -19.39
N ASN A 48 11.50 -3.54 -18.76
CA ASN A 48 12.79 -3.12 -19.31
C ASN A 48 13.81 -4.27 -19.40
N GLU A 49 13.78 -5.22 -18.45
CA GLU A 49 14.67 -6.39 -18.43
C GLU A 49 14.17 -7.53 -19.35
N THR A 50 12.85 -7.73 -19.40
CA THR A 50 12.22 -8.92 -20.01
C THR A 50 11.54 -8.66 -21.35
N GLY A 51 11.26 -7.40 -21.68
CA GLY A 51 10.53 -6.96 -22.88
C GLY A 51 9.10 -6.52 -22.60
N GLU A 52 8.51 -5.80 -23.55
CA GLU A 52 7.08 -5.45 -23.49
C GLU A 52 6.19 -6.69 -23.60
N GLY A 53 5.03 -6.67 -22.93
CA GLY A 53 4.08 -7.79 -22.98
C GLY A 53 4.45 -8.94 -22.05
N THR A 54 5.32 -8.69 -21.07
CA THR A 54 5.65 -9.64 -20.01
C THR A 54 4.40 -10.18 -19.35
N THR A 55 4.41 -11.50 -19.17
CA THR A 55 3.33 -12.24 -18.54
C THR A 55 3.68 -12.44 -17.08
N TYR A 56 2.87 -11.89 -16.19
CA TYR A 56 3.02 -11.97 -14.74
C TYR A 56 2.18 -13.10 -14.18
N PHE A 57 2.69 -13.71 -13.12
CA PHE A 57 1.96 -14.68 -12.32
C PHE A 57 1.36 -14.00 -11.08
N GLU A 58 2.16 -13.20 -10.38
CA GLU A 58 1.77 -12.49 -9.17
C GLU A 58 2.62 -11.23 -9.03
N VAL A 59 2.03 -10.17 -8.48
CA VAL A 59 2.77 -9.03 -7.94
C VAL A 59 2.37 -8.87 -6.49
N ASN A 60 3.32 -8.74 -5.58
CA ASN A 60 3.00 -8.40 -4.20
C ASN A 60 3.87 -7.26 -3.66
N ALA A 61 3.26 -6.43 -2.81
CA ALA A 61 3.91 -5.30 -2.15
C ALA A 61 3.88 -5.50 -0.65
N THR A 62 5.05 -5.32 -0.04
CA THR A 62 5.26 -5.30 1.41
C THR A 62 5.69 -3.90 1.83
N PRO A 63 5.87 -3.62 3.13
CA PRO A 63 6.44 -2.34 3.56
C PRO A 63 7.86 -2.05 3.05
N LEU A 64 8.58 -3.08 2.59
CA LEU A 64 9.99 -2.97 2.22
C LEU A 64 10.21 -3.00 0.70
N VAL A 65 9.52 -3.89 -0.01
CA VAL A 65 9.79 -4.20 -1.41
C VAL A 65 8.52 -4.57 -2.17
N VAL A 66 8.61 -4.49 -3.50
CA VAL A 66 7.65 -5.11 -4.44
C VAL A 66 8.30 -6.35 -5.05
N ASN A 67 7.64 -7.50 -4.90
CA ASN A 67 8.00 -8.74 -5.58
C ASN A 67 7.17 -8.88 -6.85
N VAL A 68 7.82 -9.18 -7.97
CA VAL A 68 7.18 -9.43 -9.27
C VAL A 68 7.55 -10.83 -9.71
N PHE A 69 6.55 -11.70 -9.83
CA PHE A 69 6.72 -13.06 -10.33
C PHE A 69 6.36 -13.09 -11.80
N VAL A 70 7.35 -13.36 -12.65
CA VAL A 70 7.20 -13.43 -14.10
C VAL A 70 7.06 -14.88 -14.51
N ALA A 71 6.04 -15.18 -15.31
CA ALA A 71 5.87 -16.49 -15.93
C ALA A 71 6.92 -16.68 -17.02
N VAL A 72 7.61 -17.81 -16.97
CA VAL A 72 8.61 -18.23 -17.96
C VAL A 72 8.19 -19.54 -18.61
N GLU A 73 8.96 -20.04 -19.59
CA GLU A 73 8.58 -21.25 -20.32
C GLU A 73 8.25 -22.44 -19.41
N GLY A 74 7.15 -23.15 -19.75
CA GLY A 74 6.56 -24.19 -18.91
C GLY A 74 5.61 -23.63 -17.85
N THR A 75 5.37 -24.40 -16.78
CA THR A 75 4.57 -23.98 -15.61
C THR A 75 5.49 -23.39 -14.55
N SER A 76 6.43 -22.52 -14.94
CA SER A 76 7.45 -21.99 -14.02
C SER A 76 7.41 -20.48 -13.93
N VAL A 77 7.87 -19.95 -12.79
CA VAL A 77 8.00 -18.52 -12.53
C VAL A 77 9.39 -18.19 -12.03
N VAL A 78 9.84 -16.97 -12.34
CA VAL A 78 11.02 -16.35 -11.72
C VAL A 78 10.59 -15.11 -10.93
N GLN A 79 11.27 -14.85 -9.82
CA GLN A 79 11.00 -13.70 -8.98
C GLN A 79 12.00 -12.57 -9.27
N TYR A 80 11.48 -11.36 -9.39
CA TYR A 80 12.22 -10.12 -9.28
C TYR A 80 11.79 -9.38 -8.01
N ILE A 81 12.73 -8.67 -7.39
CA ILE A 81 12.51 -7.87 -6.19
C ILE A 81 12.93 -6.43 -6.47
N TYR A 82 11.99 -5.51 -6.39
CA TYR A 82 12.24 -4.08 -6.54
C TYR A 82 12.18 -3.39 -5.17
N ASP A 83 13.25 -2.69 -4.81
CA ASP A 83 13.39 -2.00 -3.52
C ASP A 83 13.03 -0.51 -3.57
N GLY A 84 12.64 -0.01 -4.74
CA GLY A 84 12.36 1.42 -5.00
C GLY A 84 13.44 2.13 -5.80
N GLU A 85 14.60 1.50 -5.97
CA GLU A 85 15.70 2.04 -6.76
C GLU A 85 16.25 1.00 -7.74
N THR A 86 16.43 -0.23 -7.26
CA THR A 86 17.10 -1.31 -7.99
C THR A 86 16.19 -2.53 -8.14
N LEU A 87 16.25 -3.14 -9.33
CA LEU A 87 15.66 -4.44 -9.58
C LEU A 87 16.68 -5.55 -9.32
N ASN A 88 16.35 -6.47 -8.42
CA ASN A 88 17.16 -7.63 -8.09
C ASN A 88 16.51 -8.90 -8.66
N GLY A 89 17.30 -9.82 -9.20
CA GLY A 89 16.83 -11.08 -9.81
C GLY A 89 17.34 -11.25 -11.25
N PRO A 90 16.73 -12.16 -12.04
CA PRO A 90 15.69 -13.10 -11.62
C PRO A 90 16.21 -14.16 -10.64
N SER A 91 15.31 -14.72 -9.82
CA SER A 91 15.59 -15.95 -9.07
C SER A 91 15.76 -17.16 -9.98
N THR A 92 16.21 -18.29 -9.42
CA THR A 92 16.09 -19.59 -10.09
C THR A 92 14.59 -19.88 -10.36
N PRO A 93 14.23 -20.42 -11.55
CA PRO A 93 12.86 -20.80 -11.84
C PRO A 93 12.31 -21.85 -10.87
N VAL A 94 11.05 -21.68 -10.48
CA VAL A 94 10.29 -22.65 -9.67
C VAL A 94 8.95 -22.93 -10.31
N THR A 95 8.42 -24.15 -10.14
CA THR A 95 7.11 -24.51 -10.67
C THR A 95 6.00 -23.77 -9.91
N ALA A 96 5.04 -23.23 -10.65
CA ALA A 96 3.83 -22.61 -10.12
C ALA A 96 2.62 -22.94 -11.00
N GLU A 97 1.45 -23.02 -10.39
CA GLU A 97 0.17 -23.21 -11.08
C GLU A 97 -0.75 -22.05 -10.72
N GLY A 98 -1.42 -21.51 -11.74
CA GLY A 98 -2.27 -20.33 -11.57
C GLY A 98 -2.52 -19.62 -12.89
N ILE A 99 -3.33 -18.57 -12.81
CA ILE A 99 -3.70 -17.77 -13.97
C ILE A 99 -2.70 -16.63 -14.10
N THR A 100 -2.07 -16.51 -15.26
CA THR A 100 -1.17 -15.40 -15.53
C THR A 100 -1.91 -14.22 -16.13
N PHE A 101 -1.33 -13.04 -16.05
CA PHE A 101 -1.91 -11.80 -16.58
C PHE A 101 -0.83 -10.94 -17.24
N VAL A 102 -1.25 -10.01 -18.08
CA VAL A 102 -0.37 -8.97 -18.63
C VAL A 102 -0.73 -7.63 -17.99
N ARG A 103 0.19 -6.67 -18.00
CA ARG A 103 -0.05 -5.35 -17.39
C ARG A 103 -1.31 -4.66 -17.90
N GLY A 104 -1.64 -4.84 -19.18
CA GLY A 104 -2.81 -4.23 -19.82
C GLY A 104 -4.17 -4.66 -19.28
N VAL A 105 -4.24 -5.69 -18.42
CA VAL A 105 -5.49 -6.10 -17.74
C VAL A 105 -5.56 -5.69 -16.27
N LEU A 106 -4.64 -4.86 -15.78
CA LEU A 106 -4.74 -4.27 -14.44
C LEU A 106 -5.87 -3.25 -14.42
N ASP A 107 -6.99 -3.66 -13.80
CA ASP A 107 -8.25 -2.93 -13.86
C ASP A 107 -8.28 -1.69 -12.94
N LEU A 108 -7.56 -1.75 -11.80
CA LEU A 108 -7.54 -0.71 -10.77
C LEU A 108 -6.13 -0.31 -10.38
N ARG A 109 -6.01 0.94 -9.89
CA ARG A 109 -4.80 1.40 -9.23
C ARG A 109 -4.70 0.79 -7.82
N ALA A 110 -3.54 0.22 -7.51
CA ALA A 110 -3.32 -0.49 -6.26
C ALA A 110 -3.46 0.40 -5.00
N ASP A 111 -3.09 1.68 -5.11
CA ASP A 111 -3.26 2.66 -4.04
C ASP A 111 -4.73 2.85 -3.64
N ARG A 112 -5.61 3.00 -4.63
CA ARG A 112 -7.06 3.09 -4.39
C ARG A 112 -7.64 1.84 -3.74
N VAL A 113 -7.27 0.65 -4.23
CA VAL A 113 -7.78 -0.61 -3.67
C VAL A 113 -7.38 -0.75 -2.21
N LEU A 114 -6.13 -0.40 -1.87
CA LEU A 114 -5.65 -0.41 -0.50
C LEU A 114 -6.41 0.60 0.37
N ASP A 115 -6.57 1.83 -0.10
CA ASP A 115 -7.29 2.89 0.64
C ASP A 115 -8.74 2.50 0.94
N ASP A 116 -9.45 1.94 -0.05
CA ASP A 116 -10.85 1.52 0.10
C ASP A 116 -10.99 0.40 1.14
N VAL A 117 -10.06 -0.58 1.16
CA VAL A 117 -10.08 -1.65 2.18
C VAL A 117 -9.71 -1.15 3.57
N LEU A 118 -8.77 -0.21 3.68
CA LEU A 118 -8.43 0.41 4.97
C LEU A 118 -9.58 1.23 5.54
N ALA A 119 -10.39 1.86 4.68
CA ALA A 119 -11.60 2.56 5.11
C ALA A 119 -12.65 1.61 5.72
N GLU A 120 -12.79 0.40 5.17
CA GLU A 120 -13.71 -0.64 5.68
C GLU A 120 -13.16 -1.38 6.92
N LEU A 121 -11.83 -1.46 7.07
CA LEU A 121 -11.16 -2.18 8.16
C LEU A 121 -10.22 -1.28 8.98
N PRO A 122 -10.73 -0.21 9.63
CA PRO A 122 -9.90 0.79 10.32
C PRO A 122 -9.18 0.25 11.56
N GLU A 123 -9.61 -0.90 12.10
CA GLU A 123 -8.98 -1.57 13.25
C GLU A 123 -7.94 -2.64 12.84
N SER A 124 -7.54 -2.68 11.58
CA SER A 124 -6.61 -3.66 11.01
C SER A 124 -5.38 -3.00 10.39
N THR A 125 -4.24 -3.70 10.41
CA THR A 125 -2.99 -3.26 9.79
C THR A 125 -2.69 -4.13 8.57
N PRO A 126 -2.40 -3.53 7.40
CA PRO A 126 -2.04 -4.29 6.21
C PRO A 126 -0.61 -4.84 6.35
N LEU A 127 -0.41 -6.10 5.98
CA LEU A 127 0.88 -6.79 6.00
C LEU A 127 1.44 -7.02 4.60
N MET A 128 0.58 -7.29 3.63
CA MET A 128 0.96 -7.53 2.24
C MET A 128 -0.23 -7.26 1.31
N PHE A 129 0.05 -6.68 0.16
CA PHE A 129 -0.90 -6.50 -0.95
C PHE A 129 -0.47 -7.43 -2.09
N VAL A 130 -1.41 -8.12 -2.72
CA VAL A 130 -1.15 -9.12 -3.75
C VAL A 130 -2.08 -8.86 -4.93
N ILE A 131 -1.55 -8.98 -6.14
CA ILE A 131 -2.28 -8.94 -7.42
C ILE A 131 -2.06 -10.27 -8.13
N THR A 132 -3.15 -10.91 -8.55
CA THR A 132 -3.13 -12.13 -9.36
C THR A 132 -4.08 -12.01 -10.54
N GLY A 133 -3.94 -12.91 -11.52
CA GLY A 133 -4.89 -13.03 -12.61
C GLY A 133 -6.19 -13.71 -12.15
N ALA A 134 -7.34 -13.24 -12.63
CA ALA A 134 -8.65 -13.81 -12.33
C ALA A 134 -9.34 -14.38 -13.59
N GLY A 135 -10.13 -15.45 -13.41
CA GLY A 135 -10.99 -16.02 -14.45
C GLY A 135 -10.88 -17.54 -14.59
N THR A 136 -11.20 -18.05 -15.79
CA THR A 136 -11.05 -19.47 -16.13
C THR A 136 -10.11 -19.61 -17.32
N GLY A 137 -9.08 -20.44 -17.20
CA GLY A 137 -8.08 -20.66 -18.25
C GLY A 137 -6.67 -20.33 -17.76
N THR A 138 -5.74 -20.11 -18.70
CA THR A 138 -4.33 -19.84 -18.38
C THR A 138 -3.97 -18.35 -18.43
N ALA A 139 -4.77 -17.53 -19.13
CA ALA A 139 -4.56 -16.09 -19.27
C ALA A 139 -5.78 -15.34 -18.71
N ALA A 140 -5.51 -14.38 -17.84
CA ALA A 140 -6.54 -13.61 -17.17
C ALA A 140 -7.15 -12.56 -18.10
N LEU A 141 -8.45 -12.32 -17.93
CA LEU A 141 -9.15 -11.19 -18.55
C LEU A 141 -9.34 -10.02 -17.57
N ARG A 142 -9.02 -10.24 -16.30
CA ARG A 142 -9.16 -9.32 -15.17
C ARG A 142 -8.12 -9.65 -14.10
N THR A 143 -7.89 -8.75 -13.17
CA THR A 143 -7.11 -9.04 -11.97
C THR A 143 -7.96 -9.19 -10.72
N GLU A 144 -7.45 -9.93 -9.74
CA GLU A 144 -7.95 -9.98 -8.38
C GLU A 144 -6.88 -9.42 -7.44
N TYR A 145 -7.32 -8.79 -6.36
CA TYR A 145 -6.47 -8.23 -5.33
C TYR A 145 -6.71 -8.97 -4.03
N ARG A 146 -5.63 -9.28 -3.32
CA ARG A 146 -5.70 -9.88 -2.00
C ARG A 146 -4.84 -9.10 -1.02
N MET A 147 -5.37 -8.83 0.16
CA MET A 147 -4.64 -8.17 1.24
C MET A 147 -4.57 -9.06 2.45
N LEU A 148 -3.35 -9.36 2.90
CA LEU A 148 -3.13 -9.96 4.21
C LEU A 148 -3.18 -8.85 5.25
N MET A 149 -4.10 -8.95 6.20
CA MET A 149 -4.37 -7.96 7.23
C MET A 149 -4.24 -8.59 8.61
N ARG A 150 -3.75 -7.82 9.58
CA ARG A 150 -3.73 -8.22 11.00
C ARG A 150 -4.72 -7.39 11.79
N SER A 151 -5.63 -8.03 12.51
CA SER A 151 -6.56 -7.32 13.40
C SER A 151 -5.84 -6.82 14.64
N SER A 152 -6.21 -5.63 15.13
CA SER A 152 -5.80 -5.14 16.46
C SER A 152 -6.22 -6.06 17.62
N LYS A 153 -7.23 -6.91 17.41
CA LYS A 153 -7.68 -7.93 18.37
C LYS A 153 -6.87 -9.23 18.29
N GLY A 154 -5.88 -9.29 17.39
CA GLY A 154 -5.11 -10.49 17.07
C GLY A 154 -5.73 -11.31 15.94
N GLY A 155 -4.93 -12.18 15.34
CA GLY A 155 -5.30 -12.97 14.17
C GLY A 155 -5.01 -12.26 12.84
N GLU A 156 -4.93 -13.06 11.78
CA GLU A 156 -4.72 -12.62 10.41
C GLU A 156 -5.93 -12.99 9.55
N LEU A 157 -6.20 -12.14 8.56
CA LEU A 157 -7.27 -12.36 7.60
C LEU A 157 -6.78 -11.96 6.21
N ALA A 158 -7.15 -12.73 5.20
CA ALA A 158 -7.06 -12.32 3.82
C ALA A 158 -8.36 -11.64 3.39
N VAL A 159 -8.26 -10.43 2.84
CA VAL A 159 -9.36 -9.75 2.16
C VAL A 159 -9.21 -9.98 0.67
N MET A 160 -10.26 -10.46 0.00
CA MET A 160 -10.31 -10.63 -1.45
C MET A 160 -11.13 -9.50 -2.06
N VAL A 161 -10.58 -8.85 -3.09
CA VAL A 161 -11.20 -7.74 -3.81
C VAL A 161 -11.14 -8.03 -5.30
N ASP A 162 -12.27 -7.89 -5.98
CA ASP A 162 -12.33 -8.10 -7.43
C ASP A 162 -11.77 -6.93 -8.24
N GLY A 163 -11.66 -7.11 -9.56
CA GLY A 163 -11.21 -6.07 -10.50
C GLY A 163 -12.11 -4.83 -10.59
N ASP A 164 -13.30 -4.87 -10.00
CA ASP A 164 -14.22 -3.73 -9.92
C ASP A 164 -14.10 -2.98 -8.57
N GLY A 165 -13.29 -3.50 -7.64
CA GLY A 165 -12.95 -2.89 -6.35
C GLY A 165 -13.87 -3.33 -5.22
N ALA A 166 -14.76 -4.29 -5.47
CA ALA A 166 -15.66 -4.80 -4.45
C ALA A 166 -14.96 -5.84 -3.58
N ILE A 167 -15.10 -5.72 -2.25
CA ILE A 167 -14.70 -6.79 -1.33
C ILE A 167 -15.65 -7.96 -1.56
N ILE A 168 -15.11 -9.07 -2.07
CA ILE A 168 -15.88 -10.27 -2.43
C ILE A 168 -15.82 -11.37 -1.36
N GLY A 169 -14.88 -11.26 -0.42
CA GLY A 169 -14.80 -12.19 0.69
C GLY A 169 -13.62 -11.93 1.63
N THR A 170 -13.63 -12.68 2.72
CA THR A 170 -12.54 -12.71 3.69
C THR A 170 -12.32 -14.14 4.17
N ASP A 171 -11.07 -14.54 4.31
CA ASP A 171 -10.67 -15.82 4.90
C ASP A 171 -9.76 -15.60 6.10
N ALA A 172 -9.86 -16.44 7.12
CA ALA A 172 -8.92 -16.45 8.22
C ALA A 172 -7.63 -17.16 7.80
N GLU A 173 -6.49 -16.63 8.23
CA GLU A 173 -5.14 -17.19 7.96
C GLU A 173 -4.54 -17.87 9.20
#